data_AF-A0A2N3MXN1-F1
#
_entry.id   AF-A0A2N3MXN1-F1
#
_cell.length_a   1.000
_cell.length_b   1.000
_cell.length_c   1.000
_cell.angle_alpha   90.00
_cell.angle_beta   90.00
_cell.angle_gamma   90.00
#
_symmetry.space_group_name_H-M   'P 1'
#
loop_
_entity.id
_entity.type
_entity.pdbx_description
1 polymer ?
#
loop_
_entity_poly.entity_id
_entity_poly.type
_entity_poly.pdbx_seq_one_letter_code
_entity_poly.pdbx_strand_id
1 'polypeptide(L)'
;MVINSDRLATTSRIVPTTSTKPAPISEKSSAAIAALTTYFTVTPNAPVSIPTNLSLYSITQSCYTIAKQTFLFPEDPSSPPLSDIAAPSQVIDAIFDTDAKLFFEDAPLLANLTSDHKASLLAQAIVGLVLFFRHLADALKSEEQAYVTSYLFAKELESFRLSEERIAALNAVESSSLFAACRSRKQIDKLISRVVERAFNEQELSDMLEDAGVNEDAVGSLGWAIERPRNMGLPWGFSILPVN
;
A
#
# COMPACT_ATOMS: atom_id res chain seq x y z
N MET A 1 -17.84 -53.46 -56.49
CA MET A 1 -18.85 -52.41 -56.22
C MET A 1 -18.34 -51.60 -55.03
N VAL A 2 -18.28 -50.29 -55.20
CA VAL A 2 -17.36 -49.35 -54.54
C VAL A 2 -17.65 -49.18 -53.04
N ILE A 3 -16.61 -49.26 -52.21
CA ILE A 3 -16.63 -48.88 -50.79
C ILE A 3 -16.36 -47.38 -50.72
N ASN A 4 -17.39 -46.59 -50.39
CA ASN A 4 -17.23 -45.23 -49.91
C ASN A 4 -16.93 -45.26 -48.42
N SER A 5 -15.81 -44.68 -48.00
CA SER A 5 -15.57 -44.32 -46.60
C SER A 5 -14.78 -43.02 -46.59
N ASP A 6 -15.52 -41.94 -46.37
CA ASP A 6 -15.02 -40.58 -46.20
C ASP A 6 -13.95 -40.52 -45.12
N ARG A 7 -12.73 -40.17 -45.52
CA ARG A 7 -11.66 -39.77 -44.61
C ARG A 7 -11.88 -38.30 -44.22
N LEU A 8 -12.56 -38.07 -43.10
CA LEU A 8 -12.47 -36.81 -42.39
C LEU A 8 -11.10 -36.71 -41.73
N ALA A 9 -10.25 -35.84 -42.29
CA ALA A 9 -8.98 -35.45 -41.70
C ALA A 9 -9.24 -34.69 -40.39
N THR A 10 -8.99 -35.33 -39.26
CA THR A 10 -8.99 -34.67 -37.95
C THR A 10 -7.68 -33.91 -37.80
N THR A 11 -7.71 -32.62 -38.09
CA THR A 11 -6.62 -31.68 -37.80
C THR A 11 -6.40 -31.62 -36.30
N SER A 12 -5.38 -32.32 -35.82
CA SER A 12 -4.88 -32.22 -34.44
C SER A 12 -4.45 -30.78 -34.18
N ARG A 13 -5.27 -30.06 -33.42
CA ARG A 13 -4.97 -28.70 -32.95
C ARG A 13 -3.98 -28.83 -31.79
N ILE A 14 -2.71 -28.66 -32.10
CA ILE A 14 -1.65 -28.47 -31.09
C ILE A 14 -1.98 -27.17 -30.34
N VAL A 15 -2.48 -27.31 -29.12
CA VAL A 15 -2.62 -26.19 -28.17
C VAL A 15 -1.21 -25.90 -27.66
N PRO A 16 -0.64 -24.70 -27.91
CA PRO A 16 0.61 -24.33 -27.29
C PRO A 16 0.35 -24.07 -25.81
N THR A 17 0.76 -25.02 -24.96
CA THR A 17 0.94 -24.79 -23.53
C THR A 17 2.12 -23.86 -23.34
N THR A 18 1.90 -22.55 -23.40
CA THR A 18 2.85 -21.59 -22.86
C THR A 18 2.88 -21.77 -21.34
N SER A 19 3.84 -22.56 -20.88
CA SER A 19 4.27 -22.61 -19.48
C SER A 19 4.85 -21.24 -19.13
N THR A 20 3.98 -20.31 -18.73
CA THR A 20 4.40 -19.02 -18.22
C THR A 20 4.93 -19.25 -16.81
N LYS A 21 6.26 -19.24 -16.67
CA LYS A 21 6.93 -19.26 -15.37
C LYS A 21 6.31 -18.17 -14.48
N PRO A 22 5.99 -18.45 -13.20
CA PRO A 22 5.43 -17.42 -12.32
C PRO A 22 6.42 -16.25 -12.23
N ALA A 23 5.94 -15.05 -12.54
CA ALA A 23 6.75 -13.84 -12.50
C ALA A 23 7.34 -13.64 -11.10
N PRO A 24 8.61 -13.17 -10.98
CA PRO A 24 9.21 -12.83 -9.70
C PRO A 24 8.38 -11.76 -8.98
N ILE A 25 8.44 -11.74 -7.65
CA ILE A 25 7.66 -10.82 -6.83
C ILE A 25 8.02 -9.34 -7.14
N SER A 26 9.26 -9.07 -7.49
CA SER A 26 9.70 -7.74 -7.94
C SER A 26 9.02 -7.29 -9.25
N GLU A 27 8.81 -8.19 -10.21
CA GLU A 27 8.09 -7.89 -11.45
C GLU A 27 6.60 -7.64 -11.17
N LYS A 28 5.97 -8.43 -10.29
CA LYS A 28 4.59 -8.20 -9.84
C LYS A 28 4.43 -6.86 -9.12
N SER A 29 5.39 -6.51 -8.27
CA SER A 29 5.43 -5.23 -7.55
C SER A 29 5.54 -4.06 -8.54
N SER A 30 6.48 -4.13 -9.49
CA SER A 30 6.64 -3.11 -10.53
C SER A 30 5.39 -2.97 -11.41
N ALA A 31 4.78 -4.09 -11.81
CA ALA A 31 3.54 -4.08 -12.59
C ALA A 31 2.37 -3.43 -11.81
N ALA A 32 2.25 -3.74 -10.52
CA ALA A 32 1.24 -3.15 -9.65
C ALA A 32 1.46 -1.64 -9.55
N ILE A 33 2.69 -1.19 -9.25
CA ILE A 33 3.02 0.24 -9.14
C ILE A 33 2.72 0.98 -10.46
N ALA A 34 3.09 0.41 -11.60
CA ALA A 34 2.80 1.00 -12.91
C ALA A 34 1.30 1.18 -13.17
N ALA A 35 0.48 0.20 -12.75
CA ALA A 35 -0.98 0.28 -12.85
C ALA A 35 -1.58 1.30 -11.87
N LEU A 36 -1.12 1.29 -10.62
CA LEU A 36 -1.65 2.13 -9.54
C LEU A 36 -1.28 3.61 -9.72
N THR A 37 -0.13 3.92 -10.31
CA THR A 37 0.26 5.31 -10.56
C THR A 37 -0.57 6.01 -11.64
N THR A 38 -1.48 5.30 -12.33
CA THR A 38 -2.41 5.90 -13.29
C THR A 38 -3.42 6.86 -12.66
N TYR A 39 -3.67 6.75 -11.36
CA TYR A 39 -4.52 7.67 -10.61
C TYR A 39 -3.90 9.07 -10.42
N PHE A 40 -2.60 9.25 -10.69
CA PHE A 40 -1.97 10.57 -10.60
C PHE A 40 -2.11 11.34 -11.91
N THR A 41 -2.66 12.54 -11.81
CA THR A 41 -2.65 13.53 -12.88
C THR A 41 -1.47 14.47 -12.67
N VAL A 42 -0.56 14.51 -13.65
CA VAL A 42 0.63 15.38 -13.63
C VAL A 42 0.47 16.43 -14.70
N THR A 43 0.27 17.67 -14.28
CA THR A 43 0.19 18.85 -15.16
C THR A 43 1.49 19.65 -15.02
N PRO A 44 2.12 20.09 -16.13
CA PRO A 44 3.32 20.91 -16.06
C PRO A 44 3.08 22.16 -15.19
N ASN A 45 4.00 22.44 -14.26
CA ASN A 45 3.97 23.60 -13.35
C ASN A 45 2.78 23.64 -12.37
N ALA A 46 2.11 22.52 -12.14
CA ALA A 46 1.11 22.38 -11.08
C ALA A 46 1.48 21.22 -10.14
N PRO A 47 1.02 21.25 -8.87
CA PRO A 47 1.12 20.10 -7.98
C PRO A 47 0.45 18.87 -8.60
N VAL A 48 0.93 17.69 -8.22
CA VAL A 48 0.28 16.43 -8.58
C VAL A 48 -1.14 16.43 -8.02
N SER A 49 -2.11 16.00 -8.83
CA SER A 49 -3.51 15.89 -8.42
C SER A 49 -4.04 14.48 -8.60
N ILE A 50 -5.12 14.21 -7.87
CA ILE A 50 -5.89 12.95 -7.92
C ILE A 50 -7.31 13.27 -8.40
N PRO A 51 -8.07 12.29 -8.91
CA PRO A 51 -9.44 12.50 -9.37
C PRO A 51 -10.30 13.09 -8.24
N THR A 52 -10.89 14.26 -8.47
CA THR A 52 -11.67 14.99 -7.45
C THR A 52 -13.08 14.45 -7.24
N ASN A 53 -13.55 13.60 -8.16
CA ASN A 53 -14.87 12.98 -8.14
C ASN A 53 -14.93 11.69 -7.31
N LEU A 54 -13.79 11.23 -6.79
CA LEU A 54 -13.66 10.00 -6.02
C LEU A 54 -13.06 10.31 -4.64
N SER A 55 -13.53 9.60 -3.60
CA SER A 55 -12.90 9.66 -2.29
C SER A 55 -11.58 8.88 -2.29
N LEU A 56 -10.62 9.27 -1.43
CA LEU A 56 -9.38 8.50 -1.26
C LEU A 56 -9.64 7.04 -0.93
N TYR A 57 -10.66 6.77 -0.10
CA TYR A 57 -11.08 5.41 0.21
C TYR A 57 -11.50 4.62 -1.04
N SER A 58 -12.34 5.19 -1.91
CA SER A 58 -12.78 4.52 -3.15
C SER A 58 -11.63 4.26 -4.14
N ILE A 59 -10.68 5.21 -4.24
CA ILE A 59 -9.47 5.03 -5.04
C ILE A 59 -8.64 3.90 -4.46
N THR A 60 -8.45 3.85 -3.15
CA THR A 60 -7.63 2.85 -2.47
C THR A 60 -8.25 1.45 -2.53
N GLN A 61 -9.57 1.32 -2.45
CA GLN A 61 -10.26 0.06 -2.72
C GLN A 61 -10.04 -0.44 -4.15
N SER A 62 -10.05 0.48 -5.12
CA SER A 62 -9.73 0.15 -6.52
C SER A 62 -8.27 -0.28 -6.65
N CYS A 63 -7.37 0.41 -5.96
CA CYS A 63 -5.95 0.05 -5.89
C CYS A 63 -5.73 -1.34 -5.29
N TYR A 64 -6.43 -1.67 -4.20
CA TYR A 64 -6.40 -3.01 -3.59
C TYR A 64 -6.83 -4.08 -4.60
N THR A 65 -7.91 -3.84 -5.34
CA THR A 65 -8.41 -4.77 -6.35
C THR A 65 -7.38 -5.01 -7.46
N ILE A 66 -6.75 -3.93 -7.95
CA ILE A 66 -5.69 -4.01 -8.96
C ILE A 66 -4.46 -4.76 -8.42
N ALA A 67 -4.03 -4.47 -7.19
CA ALA A 67 -2.91 -5.15 -6.55
C ALA A 67 -3.20 -6.65 -6.40
N LYS A 68 -4.38 -7.02 -5.88
CA LYS A 68 -4.83 -8.41 -5.79
C LYS A 68 -4.78 -9.13 -7.14
N GLN A 69 -5.30 -8.49 -8.20
CA GLN A 69 -5.28 -9.04 -9.55
C GLN A 69 -3.88 -9.14 -10.15
N THR A 70 -2.93 -8.31 -9.69
CA THR A 70 -1.55 -8.35 -10.17
C THR A 70 -0.76 -9.46 -9.48
N PHE A 71 -0.96 -9.64 -8.17
CA PHE A 71 -0.26 -10.64 -7.40
C PHE A 71 -0.81 -12.06 -7.61
N LEU A 72 -2.10 -12.20 -7.92
CA LEU A 72 -2.77 -13.46 -8.25
C LEU A 72 -2.54 -14.55 -7.19
N PHE A 73 -2.82 -14.25 -5.93
CA PHE A 73 -2.68 -15.23 -4.87
C PHE A 73 -3.71 -16.36 -4.96
N PRO A 74 -3.30 -17.62 -4.77
CA PRO A 74 -4.24 -18.69 -4.53
C PRO A 74 -4.92 -18.45 -3.17
N GLU A 75 -6.26 -18.47 -3.14
CA GLU A 75 -7.05 -18.28 -1.92
C GLU A 75 -7.65 -19.61 -1.45
N ASP A 76 -7.90 -19.74 -0.15
CA ASP A 76 -8.67 -20.86 0.38
C ASP A 76 -10.10 -20.85 -0.23
N PRO A 77 -10.52 -21.91 -0.93
CA PRO A 77 -11.85 -21.97 -1.54
C PRO A 77 -12.99 -21.97 -0.51
N SER A 78 -12.72 -22.34 0.74
CA SER A 78 -13.71 -22.37 1.81
C SER A 78 -13.91 -21.01 2.49
N SER A 79 -12.87 -20.16 2.47
CA SER A 79 -12.89 -18.82 3.07
C SER A 79 -11.86 -17.94 2.37
N PRO A 80 -12.22 -17.26 1.27
CA PRO A 80 -11.27 -16.47 0.48
C PRO A 80 -11.04 -15.08 1.11
N PRO A 81 -9.96 -14.89 1.91
CA PRO A 81 -9.85 -13.72 2.76
C PRO A 81 -9.56 -12.43 1.97
N LEU A 82 -8.90 -12.53 0.81
CA LEU A 82 -8.63 -11.38 -0.05
C LEU A 82 -9.85 -10.99 -0.88
N SER A 83 -10.87 -11.86 -0.97
CA SER A 83 -12.15 -11.61 -1.62
C SER A 83 -13.22 -11.05 -0.67
N ASP A 84 -12.96 -11.04 0.64
CA ASP A 84 -13.88 -10.46 1.62
C ASP A 84 -14.07 -8.96 1.34
N ILE A 85 -15.31 -8.49 1.47
CA ILE A 85 -15.67 -7.08 1.33
C ILE A 85 -14.98 -6.20 2.38
N ALA A 86 -14.61 -6.76 3.53
CA ALA A 86 -13.92 -6.06 4.60
C ALA A 86 -12.40 -5.99 4.40
N ALA A 87 -11.82 -6.84 3.54
CA ALA A 87 -10.37 -6.95 3.38
C ALA A 87 -9.68 -5.63 2.96
N PRO A 88 -10.22 -4.83 2.02
CA PRO A 88 -9.60 -3.54 1.68
C PRO A 88 -9.51 -2.60 2.88
N SER A 89 -10.56 -2.52 3.72
CA SER A 89 -10.55 -1.70 4.93
C SER A 89 -9.52 -2.19 5.93
N GLN A 90 -9.45 -3.50 6.16
CA GLN A 90 -8.48 -4.09 7.09
C GLN A 90 -7.03 -3.83 6.65
N VAL A 91 -6.75 -3.84 5.35
CA VAL A 91 -5.42 -3.52 4.82
C VAL A 91 -5.12 -2.03 4.97
N ILE A 92 -6.07 -1.14 4.67
CA ILE A 92 -5.93 0.30 4.93
C ILE A 92 -5.66 0.54 6.42
N ASP A 93 -6.33 -0.22 7.29
CA ASP A 93 -6.17 -0.17 8.74
C ASP A 93 -4.80 -0.63 9.23
N ALA A 94 -4.12 -1.49 8.47
CA ALA A 94 -2.76 -1.93 8.74
C ALA A 94 -1.72 -0.96 8.16
N ILE A 95 -2.02 -0.31 7.03
CA ILE A 95 -1.13 0.68 6.39
C ILE A 95 -1.04 1.94 7.24
N PHE A 96 -2.17 2.56 7.56
CA PHE A 96 -2.20 3.85 8.25
C PHE A 96 -2.44 3.67 9.74
N ASP A 97 -1.78 4.49 10.56
CA ASP A 97 -2.15 4.64 11.97
C ASP A 97 -3.42 5.51 12.10
N THR A 98 -3.98 5.60 13.32
CA THR A 98 -5.34 6.12 13.59
C THR A 98 -5.63 7.50 13.00
N ASP A 99 -4.64 8.40 12.96
CA ASP A 99 -4.88 9.80 12.56
C ASP A 99 -4.97 9.99 11.05
N ALA A 100 -4.19 9.25 10.25
CA ALA A 100 -4.19 9.38 8.79
C ALA A 100 -5.44 8.76 8.16
N LYS A 101 -6.05 7.77 8.82
CA LYS A 101 -7.30 7.12 8.40
C LYS A 101 -8.47 8.09 8.27
N LEU A 102 -8.51 9.12 9.10
CA LEU A 102 -9.57 10.13 9.07
C LEU A 102 -9.69 10.80 7.70
N PHE A 103 -8.57 10.96 6.96
CA PHE A 103 -8.59 11.54 5.61
C PHE A 103 -9.15 10.60 4.54
N PHE A 104 -9.25 9.30 4.82
CA PHE A 104 -9.89 8.32 3.93
C PHE A 104 -11.40 8.30 4.15
N GLU A 105 -11.85 8.51 5.38
CA GLU A 105 -13.27 8.43 5.77
C GLU A 105 -14.01 9.78 5.66
N ASP A 106 -13.34 10.89 5.96
CA ASP A 106 -13.93 12.23 6.08
C ASP A 106 -13.55 13.13 4.88
N ALA A 107 -14.46 13.22 3.92
CA ALA A 107 -14.30 14.05 2.71
C ALA A 107 -14.06 15.55 3.01
N PRO A 108 -14.75 16.18 3.99
CA PRO A 108 -14.40 17.51 4.49
C PRO A 108 -12.95 17.68 4.95
N LEU A 109 -12.41 16.74 5.74
CA LEU A 109 -11.00 16.81 6.18
C LEU A 109 -10.06 16.71 4.99
N LEU A 110 -10.35 15.81 4.06
CA LEU A 110 -9.61 15.68 2.81
C LEU A 110 -9.66 16.98 2.00
N ALA A 111 -10.79 17.67 1.93
CA ALA A 111 -10.92 18.90 1.15
C ALA A 111 -9.92 19.99 1.56
N ASN A 112 -9.57 20.06 2.85
CA ASN A 112 -8.63 21.04 3.41
C ASN A 112 -7.16 20.78 3.04
N LEU A 113 -6.83 19.58 2.57
CA LEU A 113 -5.47 19.26 2.14
C LEU A 113 -5.16 19.85 0.76
N THR A 114 -3.93 20.34 0.60
CA THR A 114 -3.43 20.73 -0.72
C THR A 114 -3.30 19.51 -1.63
N SER A 115 -3.26 19.75 -2.94
CA SER A 115 -3.27 18.68 -3.94
C SER A 115 -2.06 17.74 -3.82
N ASP A 116 -0.90 18.28 -3.49
CA ASP A 116 0.34 17.53 -3.24
C ASP A 116 0.25 16.66 -1.98
N HIS A 117 -0.35 17.13 -0.89
CA HIS A 117 -0.59 16.28 0.29
C HIS A 117 -1.57 15.14 0.00
N LYS A 118 -2.64 15.41 -0.77
CA LYS A 118 -3.57 14.37 -1.24
C LYS A 118 -2.86 13.31 -2.09
N ALA A 119 -1.98 13.75 -2.98
CA ALA A 119 -1.17 12.85 -3.81
C ALA A 119 -0.16 12.06 -2.97
N SER A 120 0.44 12.68 -1.95
CA SER A 120 1.35 12.01 -1.00
C SER A 120 0.62 10.91 -0.21
N LEU A 121 -0.57 11.20 0.35
CA LEU A 121 -1.41 10.21 1.04
C LEU A 121 -1.78 9.03 0.14
N LEU A 122 -2.15 9.30 -1.12
CA LEU A 122 -2.44 8.22 -2.07
C LEU A 122 -1.19 7.41 -2.39
N ALA A 123 -0.03 8.05 -2.56
CA ALA A 123 1.23 7.35 -2.81
C ALA A 123 1.65 6.48 -1.61
N GLN A 124 1.46 6.96 -0.39
CA GLN A 124 1.61 6.19 0.85
C GLN A 124 0.69 4.96 0.85
N ALA A 125 -0.58 5.12 0.47
CA ALA A 125 -1.52 3.98 0.38
C ALA A 125 -1.07 2.95 -0.67
N ILE A 126 -0.58 3.41 -1.84
CA ILE A 126 -0.06 2.54 -2.89
C ILE A 126 1.19 1.78 -2.41
N VAL A 127 2.13 2.48 -1.78
CA VAL A 127 3.33 1.85 -1.19
C VAL A 127 2.92 0.80 -0.17
N GLY A 128 2.08 1.17 0.79
CA GLY A 128 1.60 0.25 1.82
C GLY A 128 0.90 -0.99 1.27
N LEU A 129 0.05 -0.82 0.25
CA LEU A 129 -0.58 -1.94 -0.45
C LEU A 129 0.46 -2.86 -1.07
N VAL A 130 1.38 -2.31 -1.88
CA VAL A 130 2.39 -3.13 -2.58
C VAL A 130 3.30 -3.85 -1.59
N LEU A 131 3.71 -3.19 -0.51
CA LEU A 131 4.48 -3.81 0.57
C LEU A 131 3.69 -4.96 1.22
N PHE A 132 2.44 -4.73 1.62
CA PHE A 132 1.60 -5.76 2.23
C PHE A 132 1.44 -6.99 1.32
N PHE A 133 1.11 -6.78 0.04
CA PHE A 133 1.02 -7.89 -0.92
C PHE A 133 2.36 -8.61 -1.08
N ARG A 134 3.49 -7.91 -1.03
CA ARG A 134 4.83 -8.54 -1.07
C ARG A 134 5.12 -9.36 0.19
N HIS A 135 4.84 -8.84 1.40
CA HIS A 135 4.91 -9.59 2.66
C HIS A 135 4.08 -10.87 2.60
N LEU A 136 2.83 -10.77 2.13
CA LEU A 136 1.95 -11.93 1.99
C LEU A 136 2.50 -12.97 1.00
N ALA A 137 3.15 -12.53 -0.09
CA ALA A 137 3.81 -13.44 -1.03
C ALA A 137 5.00 -14.18 -0.40
N ASP A 138 5.80 -13.47 0.40
CA ASP A 138 6.97 -14.03 1.07
C ASP A 138 6.55 -14.96 2.21
N ALA A 139 5.53 -14.62 2.99
CA ALA A 139 4.96 -15.47 4.02
C ALA A 139 4.39 -16.77 3.44
N LEU A 140 3.64 -16.69 2.32
CA LEU A 140 3.11 -17.87 1.63
C LEU A 140 4.23 -18.84 1.21
N LYS A 141 5.35 -18.29 0.72
CA LYS A 141 6.53 -19.09 0.34
C LYS A 141 7.27 -19.64 1.55
N SER A 142 7.49 -18.83 2.57
CA SER A 142 8.27 -19.19 3.76
C SER A 142 7.56 -20.23 4.62
N GLU A 143 6.23 -20.19 4.67
CA GLU A 143 5.42 -21.17 5.41
C GLU A 143 5.02 -22.39 4.57
N GLU A 144 5.50 -22.48 3.32
CA GLU A 144 5.17 -23.54 2.36
C GLU A 144 3.65 -23.77 2.20
N GLN A 145 2.85 -22.71 2.36
CA GLN A 145 1.40 -22.79 2.24
C GLN A 145 0.99 -22.74 0.76
N ALA A 146 0.03 -23.59 0.38
CA ALA A 146 -0.47 -23.65 -0.99
C ALA A 146 -1.44 -22.50 -1.34
N TYR A 147 -2.07 -21.88 -0.34
CA TYR A 147 -3.08 -20.85 -0.50
C TYR A 147 -3.12 -19.91 0.72
N VAL A 148 -3.61 -18.69 0.50
CA VAL A 148 -3.82 -17.71 1.56
C VAL A 148 -5.04 -18.12 2.38
N THR A 149 -4.81 -18.45 3.64
CA THR A 149 -5.84 -18.72 4.65
C THR A 149 -6.23 -17.44 5.39
N SER A 150 -7.42 -17.41 6.00
CA SER A 150 -7.84 -16.30 6.86
C SER A 150 -6.89 -16.09 8.05
N TYR A 151 -6.28 -17.17 8.55
CA TYR A 151 -5.25 -17.09 9.60
C TYR A 151 -3.98 -16.40 9.10
N LEU A 152 -3.44 -16.83 7.95
CA LEU A 152 -2.23 -16.23 7.37
C LEU A 152 -2.47 -14.74 7.06
N PHE A 153 -3.62 -14.42 6.47
CA PHE A 153 -4.00 -13.04 6.17
C PHE A 153 -4.07 -12.16 7.43
N ALA A 154 -4.75 -12.61 8.48
CA ALA A 154 -4.85 -11.86 9.74
C ALA A 154 -3.49 -11.72 10.44
N LYS A 155 -2.67 -12.77 10.43
CA LYS A 155 -1.31 -12.75 10.98
C LYS A 155 -0.44 -11.71 10.26
N GLU A 156 -0.45 -11.73 8.94
CA GLU A 156 0.33 -10.78 8.13
C GLU A 156 -0.19 -9.34 8.26
N LEU A 157 -1.50 -9.13 8.42
CA LEU A 157 -2.04 -7.80 8.72
C LEU A 157 -1.48 -7.21 10.02
N GLU A 158 -1.46 -7.99 11.10
CA GLU A 158 -0.93 -7.53 12.38
C GLU A 158 0.59 -7.38 12.35
N SER A 159 1.30 -8.32 11.73
CA SER A 159 2.75 -8.22 11.52
C SER A 159 3.12 -6.96 10.73
N PHE A 160 2.41 -6.72 9.61
CA PHE A 160 2.62 -5.55 8.76
C PHE A 160 2.29 -4.24 9.47
N ARG A 161 1.23 -4.20 10.30
CA ARG A 161 0.89 -3.03 11.10
C ARG A 161 2.02 -2.63 12.07
N LEU A 162 2.80 -3.58 12.55
CA LEU A 162 3.89 -3.31 13.50
C LEU A 162 5.27 -3.20 12.82
N SER A 163 5.31 -3.30 11.50
CA SER A 163 6.56 -3.40 10.74
C SER A 163 7.27 -2.04 10.64
N GLU A 164 8.59 -2.08 10.84
CA GLU A 164 9.47 -0.91 10.67
C GLU A 164 9.57 -0.51 9.19
N GLU A 165 9.53 -1.50 8.29
CA GLU A 165 9.53 -1.31 6.83
C GLU A 165 8.37 -0.44 6.39
N ARG A 166 7.17 -0.71 6.92
CA ARG A 166 5.97 0.11 6.69
C ARG A 166 6.23 1.56 7.13
N ILE A 167 6.67 1.77 8.37
CA ILE A 167 6.87 3.11 8.94
C ILE A 167 7.90 3.90 8.10
N ALA A 168 9.06 3.30 7.84
CA ALA A 168 10.13 3.91 7.06
C ALA A 168 9.67 4.26 5.64
N ALA A 169 8.92 3.36 4.99
CA ALA A 169 8.43 3.57 3.64
C ALA A 169 7.38 4.69 3.56
N LEU A 170 6.45 4.76 4.52
CA LEU A 170 5.45 5.83 4.55
C LEU A 170 6.09 7.19 4.81
N ASN A 171 7.07 7.27 5.72
CA ASN A 171 7.81 8.50 6.01
C ASN A 171 8.68 8.95 4.82
N ALA A 172 9.29 8.02 4.10
CA ALA A 172 10.08 8.33 2.89
C ALA A 172 9.21 8.91 1.75
N VAL A 173 7.93 8.54 1.67
CA VAL A 173 6.97 9.15 0.74
C VAL A 173 6.53 10.52 1.24
N GLU A 174 6.21 10.64 2.54
CA GLU A 174 5.73 11.90 3.14
C GLU A 174 6.75 13.03 3.01
N SER A 175 8.02 12.74 3.30
CA SER A 175 9.14 13.68 3.21
C SER A 175 9.49 14.08 1.77
N SER A 176 8.90 13.43 0.77
CA SER A 176 9.22 13.69 -0.63
C SER A 176 8.55 14.96 -1.14
N SER A 177 9.37 15.97 -1.47
CA SER A 177 8.90 17.19 -2.15
C SER A 177 8.47 16.96 -3.60
N LEU A 178 8.51 15.71 -4.08
CA LEU A 178 8.22 15.35 -5.47
C LEU A 178 6.79 15.72 -5.87
N PHE A 179 5.82 15.59 -4.97
CA PHE A 179 4.40 15.85 -5.29
C PHE A 179 4.10 17.34 -5.55
N ALA A 180 4.89 18.26 -4.99
CA ALA A 180 4.76 19.69 -5.25
C ALA A 180 5.34 20.12 -6.60
N ALA A 181 6.36 19.41 -7.10
CA ALA A 181 7.14 19.81 -8.28
C ALA A 181 7.35 18.67 -9.31
N CYS A 182 6.42 17.72 -9.37
CA CYS A 182 6.53 16.57 -10.26
C CYS A 182 6.37 16.99 -11.73
N ARG A 183 7.30 16.57 -12.59
CA ARG A 183 7.27 16.88 -14.03
C ARG A 183 6.70 15.74 -14.86
N SER A 184 6.70 14.52 -14.34
CA SER A 184 6.17 13.36 -15.05
C SER A 184 5.74 12.25 -14.11
N ARG A 185 4.69 11.50 -14.50
CA ARG A 185 4.25 10.31 -13.77
C ARG A 185 5.36 9.28 -13.54
N LYS A 186 6.32 9.18 -14.48
CA LYS A 186 7.50 8.31 -14.34
C LYS A 186 8.35 8.63 -13.11
N GLN A 187 8.32 9.86 -12.61
CA GLN A 187 9.02 10.21 -11.37
C GLN A 187 8.30 9.64 -10.14
N ILE A 188 6.97 9.64 -10.14
CA ILE A 188 6.16 9.03 -9.06
C ILE A 188 6.37 7.51 -9.06
N ASP A 189 6.28 6.88 -10.24
CA ASP A 189 6.56 5.45 -10.42
C ASP A 189 7.96 5.06 -9.91
N LYS A 190 8.99 5.84 -10.27
CA LYS A 190 10.35 5.64 -9.77
C LYS A 190 10.48 5.85 -8.27
N LEU A 191 9.78 6.83 -7.69
CA LEU A 191 9.79 7.07 -6.25
C LEU A 191 9.20 5.87 -5.53
N ILE A 192 7.98 5.47 -5.88
CA ILE A 192 7.27 4.34 -5.25
C ILE A 192 8.07 3.05 -5.43
N SER A 193 8.56 2.76 -6.63
CA SER A 193 9.39 1.58 -6.87
C SER A 193 10.66 1.57 -6.03
N ARG A 194 11.36 2.72 -5.92
CA ARG A 194 12.56 2.82 -5.08
C ARG A 194 12.23 2.59 -3.61
N VAL A 195 11.18 3.22 -3.09
CA VAL A 195 10.77 3.08 -1.69
C VAL A 195 10.42 1.62 -1.39
N VAL A 196 9.65 0.97 -2.27
CA VAL A 196 9.29 -0.44 -2.13
C VAL A 196 10.52 -1.34 -2.16
N GLU A 197 11.48 -1.14 -3.08
CA GLU A 197 12.67 -2.00 -3.10
C GLU A 197 13.60 -1.79 -1.90
N ARG A 198 13.81 -0.54 -1.47
CA ARG A 198 14.62 -0.22 -0.29
C ARG A 198 14.06 -0.84 0.99
N ALA A 199 12.73 -0.90 1.12
CA ALA A 199 12.06 -1.48 2.28
C ALA A 199 12.41 -2.97 2.49
N PHE A 200 12.82 -3.70 1.44
CA PHE A 200 13.22 -5.11 1.53
C PHE A 200 14.74 -5.33 1.51
N ASN A 201 15.52 -4.25 1.56
CA ASN A 201 16.97 -4.31 1.62
C ASN A 201 17.41 -3.79 3.00
N GLU A 202 17.86 -4.68 3.87
CA GLU A 202 18.20 -4.37 5.28
C GLU A 202 19.10 -3.13 5.43
N GLN A 203 20.12 -2.99 4.56
CA GLN A 203 21.03 -1.84 4.62
C GLN A 203 20.31 -0.54 4.23
N GLU A 204 19.52 -0.57 3.15
CA GLU A 204 18.82 0.62 2.66
C GLU A 204 17.62 0.99 3.54
N LEU A 205 17.03 0.00 4.22
CA LEU A 205 16.00 0.16 5.24
C LEU A 205 16.56 0.86 6.47
N SER A 206 17.75 0.46 6.95
CA SER A 206 18.44 1.15 8.05
C SER A 206 18.64 2.63 7.73
N ASP A 207 19.12 2.94 6.53
CA ASP A 207 19.28 4.33 6.07
C ASP A 207 17.91 5.07 6.05
N MET A 208 16.83 4.40 5.65
CA MET A 208 15.48 4.99 5.65
C MET A 208 14.94 5.23 7.07
N LEU A 209 15.25 4.35 8.02
CA LEU A 209 14.84 4.48 9.42
C LEU A 209 15.56 5.65 10.09
N GLU A 210 16.86 5.83 9.80
CA GLU A 210 17.65 6.98 10.24
C GLU A 210 17.06 8.29 9.68
N ASP A 211 16.80 8.35 8.37
CA ASP A 211 16.18 9.51 7.71
C ASP A 211 14.78 9.82 8.25
N ALA A 212 14.02 8.78 8.59
CA ALA A 212 12.67 8.89 9.14
C ALA A 212 12.66 9.33 10.62
N GLY A 213 13.83 9.47 11.25
CA GLY A 213 13.93 9.89 12.65
C GLY A 213 13.29 8.90 13.62
N VAL A 214 13.26 7.60 13.26
CA VAL A 214 12.72 6.52 14.11
C VAL A 214 13.74 6.22 15.22
N ASN A 215 13.93 7.19 16.12
CA ASN A 215 14.41 6.94 17.48
C ASN A 215 13.19 6.63 18.35
N GLU A 216 13.36 5.83 19.39
CA GLU A 216 12.37 5.11 20.23
C GLU A 216 11.15 5.91 20.79
N ASP A 217 10.97 7.20 20.45
CA ASP A 217 9.91 8.08 20.94
C ASP A 217 8.88 8.51 19.87
N ALA A 218 8.94 8.00 18.63
CA ALA A 218 8.10 8.45 17.52
C ALA A 218 6.65 7.92 17.57
N VAL A 219 5.86 8.42 18.53
CA VAL A 219 4.39 8.39 18.47
C VAL A 219 3.92 9.43 17.44
N GLY A 220 3.56 8.97 16.24
CA GLY A 220 2.68 9.67 15.28
C GLY A 220 3.24 10.91 14.58
N SER A 221 3.73 10.74 13.34
CA SER A 221 4.23 11.81 12.45
C SER A 221 3.11 12.69 11.82
N LEU A 222 1.87 12.66 12.33
CA LEU A 222 0.78 13.54 11.90
C LEU A 222 0.58 14.78 12.80
N GLY A 223 1.54 15.08 13.67
CA GLY A 223 1.48 16.16 14.67
C GLY A 223 1.33 17.58 14.12
N TRP A 224 1.37 17.78 12.80
CA TRP A 224 1.21 19.10 12.16
C TRP A 224 -0.23 19.39 11.69
N ALA A 225 -1.07 18.38 11.45
CA ALA A 225 -2.44 18.58 10.97
C ALA A 225 -3.46 18.77 12.10
N ILE A 226 -3.05 18.53 13.35
CA ILE A 226 -3.86 18.72 14.54
C ILE A 226 -3.00 19.49 15.55
N GLU A 227 -2.78 20.79 15.31
CA GLU A 227 -2.47 21.72 16.40
C GLU A 227 -3.71 21.83 17.31
N ARG A 228 -3.94 20.81 18.14
CA ARG A 228 -4.62 21.03 19.41
C ARG A 228 -3.65 21.83 20.28
N PRO A 229 -4.09 22.88 20.99
CA PRO A 229 -3.23 23.58 21.92
C PRO A 229 -2.67 22.54 22.89
N ARG A 230 -1.35 22.28 22.77
CA ARG A 230 -0.62 21.50 23.78
C ARG A 230 -0.92 22.16 25.11
N ASN A 231 -1.45 21.38 26.04
CA ASN A 231 -1.55 21.77 27.44
C ASN A 231 -0.19 22.30 27.86
N MET A 232 -0.09 23.63 27.95
CA MET A 232 1.01 24.33 28.59
C MET A 232 1.08 23.78 30.00
N GLY A 233 2.21 23.17 30.35
CA GLY A 233 2.42 22.48 31.60
C GLY A 233 1.97 23.33 32.78
N LEU A 234 0.85 22.92 33.39
CA LEU A 234 0.58 23.26 34.78
C LEU A 234 1.31 22.21 35.62
N PRO A 235 2.32 22.60 36.43
CA PRO A 235 2.97 21.67 37.33
C PRO A 235 1.95 21.19 38.35
N TRP A 236 1.72 19.88 38.37
CA TRP A 236 0.95 19.19 39.40
C TRP A 236 1.76 19.23 40.69
N GLY A 237 1.59 20.29 41.48
CA GLY A 237 2.38 20.50 42.69
C GLY A 237 1.91 21.69 43.53
N PHE A 238 0.64 21.74 43.91
CA PHE A 238 0.19 22.53 45.06
C PHE A 238 -0.29 21.60 46.16
N SER A 239 0.62 21.22 47.04
CA SER A 239 0.27 20.76 48.39
C SER A 239 -0.17 21.99 49.20
N ILE A 240 -1.45 22.06 49.53
CA ILE A 240 -1.98 23.04 50.50
C ILE A 240 -1.62 22.50 51.89
N LEU A 241 -0.67 23.16 52.56
CA LEU A 241 -0.42 22.95 53.99
C LEU A 241 -1.50 23.69 54.80
N PRO A 242 -2.21 23.02 55.73
CA PRO A 242 -3.00 23.74 56.73
C PRO A 242 -2.05 24.38 57.74
N VAL A 243 -2.14 25.71 57.90
CA VAL A 243 -1.52 26.42 59.03
C VAL A 243 -2.49 26.30 60.21
N ASN A 244 -1.96 25.86 61.35
CA ASN A 244 -2.64 25.80 62.66
C ASN A 244 -3.18 27.15 63.10
#